data_AF-A0A1C4BRV7-F1
#
_entry.id   AF-A0A1C4BRV7-F1
#
_cell.length_a   1.000
_cell.length_b   1.000
_cell.length_c   1.000
_cell.angle_alpha   90.00
_cell.angle_beta   90.00
_cell.angle_gamma   90.00
#
_symmetry.space_group_name_H-M   'P 1'
#
loop_
_entity.id
_entity.type
_entity.pdbx_description
1 polymer ?
#
loop_
_entity_poly.entity_id
_entity_poly.type
_entity_poly.pdbx_seq_one_letter_code
_entity_poly.pdbx_strand_id
1 'polypeptide(L)'
;MSYSWGLQAANDKNGQSKRSDAIIFLSKQATITYVRPNLSFNGHSMGGGAGDTELVAGPVNMWDYDKGFLVQSMNPELYGLNFPTTGMDGLYFDLLIEGVDADELTWEPVTHEGITATVTRIEANDYWIPKDNQFPPIGSYNEPNYPNGTEVVTRVTLTGPQARSQWDNDHPGGIRVPKLPQKFELVGKDRDGYEVVKYGFELKQWFVIRKMPGTGRYSIKGYRYEESLMEKDRKKNPKRYSYANSQAWCESLGYRLPHIRDLTNAQCGHTMDTAYHCKGAVSATPTSPFKGAGYQRRIGAGMTGEWGDLTRYRIGLYGYLFDFWTDDTRYSDNPHPFVVDIIVGGISTNSVSIWSSSRCIGDSGYPDSYCQAIALCVTP
;
A
#
# COMPACT_ATOMS: atom_id res chain seq x y z
N MET A 1 -45.06 2.25 0.03
CA MET A 1 -46.10 1.32 0.53
C MET A 1 -45.83 1.08 1.99
N SER A 2 -46.75 1.49 2.85
CA SER A 2 -46.69 1.37 4.31
C SER A 2 -47.20 -0.03 4.70
N TYR A 3 -46.40 -0.82 5.41
CA TYR A 3 -46.87 -2.05 6.04
C TYR A 3 -47.15 -1.78 7.52
N SER A 4 -48.44 -1.63 7.82
CA SER A 4 -49.01 -1.65 9.17
C SER A 4 -49.12 -3.11 9.61
N TRP A 5 -48.53 -3.47 10.75
CA TRP A 5 -48.80 -4.74 11.42
C TRP A 5 -49.56 -4.46 12.71
N GLY A 6 -50.85 -4.77 12.70
CA GLY A 6 -51.68 -4.82 13.90
C GLY A 6 -51.45 -6.12 14.66
N LEU A 7 -51.09 -6.02 15.93
CA LEU A 7 -51.08 -7.15 16.87
C LEU A 7 -52.49 -7.32 17.46
N GLN A 8 -53.09 -8.49 17.24
CA GLN A 8 -54.25 -8.94 18.00
C GLN A 8 -53.82 -9.32 19.42
N ALA A 9 -54.38 -8.63 20.42
CA ALA A 9 -54.22 -8.99 21.82
C ALA A 9 -55.09 -10.21 22.15
N ALA A 10 -54.47 -11.31 22.57
CA ALA A 10 -55.16 -12.43 23.22
C ALA A 10 -55.53 -12.02 24.65
N ASN A 11 -56.83 -12.03 24.94
CA ASN A 11 -57.37 -11.83 26.28
C ASN A 11 -57.33 -13.17 27.03
N ASP A 12 -56.32 -13.38 27.88
CA ASP A 12 -56.33 -14.49 28.83
C ASP A 12 -56.31 -13.97 30.27
N LYS A 13 -57.39 -14.26 30.99
CA LYS A 13 -57.60 -13.92 32.39
C LYS A 13 -56.84 -14.92 33.25
N ASN A 14 -55.61 -14.60 33.65
CA ASN A 14 -55.04 -15.09 34.91
C ASN A 14 -53.85 -14.22 35.33
N GLY A 15 -53.89 -13.75 36.57
CA GLY A 15 -52.97 -12.76 37.14
C GLY A 15 -51.56 -13.30 37.36
N GLN A 16 -50.74 -13.26 36.31
CA GLN A 16 -49.28 -13.19 36.43
C GLN A 16 -48.77 -12.14 35.45
N SER A 17 -48.18 -11.08 36.01
CA SER A 17 -47.46 -10.05 35.25
C SER A 17 -46.24 -10.67 34.55
N LYS A 18 -46.44 -11.28 33.39
CA LYS A 18 -45.35 -11.56 32.45
C LYS A 18 -45.02 -10.24 31.76
N ARG A 19 -44.09 -9.49 32.34
CA ARG A 19 -43.36 -8.48 31.57
C ARG A 19 -42.60 -9.23 30.48
N SER A 20 -43.10 -9.15 29.26
CA SER A 20 -42.26 -9.38 28.08
C SER A 20 -41.32 -8.20 28.00
N ASP A 21 -40.17 -8.30 28.65
CA ASP A 21 -39.07 -7.35 28.45
C ASP A 21 -38.53 -7.60 27.04
N ALA A 22 -39.14 -6.96 26.05
CA ALA A 22 -38.54 -6.79 24.75
C ALA A 22 -37.35 -5.84 24.94
N ILE A 23 -36.17 -6.42 25.19
CA ILE A 23 -34.91 -5.70 25.10
C ILE A 23 -34.70 -5.41 23.62
N ILE A 24 -35.18 -4.25 23.16
CA ILE A 24 -34.74 -3.68 21.90
C ILE A 24 -33.28 -3.30 22.13
N PHE A 25 -32.35 -4.19 21.78
CA PHE A 25 -30.98 -3.78 21.53
C PHE A 25 -31.05 -2.84 20.33
N LEU A 26 -30.99 -1.54 20.59
CA LEU A 26 -30.44 -0.59 19.64
C LEU A 26 -28.94 -0.88 19.52
N SER A 27 -28.59 -2.10 19.07
CA SER A 27 -27.22 -2.42 18.70
C SER A 27 -26.91 -1.53 17.51
N LYS A 28 -25.95 -0.61 17.69
CA LYS A 28 -25.34 0.12 16.59
C LYS A 28 -25.03 -0.90 15.49
N GLN A 29 -25.61 -0.73 14.29
CA GLN A 29 -25.35 -1.66 13.19
C GLN A 29 -23.83 -1.74 12.98
N ALA A 30 -23.32 -2.96 12.77
CA ALA A 30 -21.91 -3.16 12.55
C ALA A 30 -21.50 -2.47 11.24
N THR A 31 -20.42 -1.69 11.27
CA THR A 31 -19.96 -0.92 10.11
C THR A 31 -18.45 -0.90 10.01
N ILE A 32 -17.94 -0.81 8.78
CA ILE A 32 -16.56 -0.46 8.47
C ILE A 32 -16.59 0.92 7.81
N THR A 33 -16.15 1.94 8.54
CA THR A 33 -16.16 3.34 8.06
C THR A 33 -14.80 3.75 7.51
N TYR A 34 -13.74 3.14 8.04
CA TYR A 34 -12.36 3.42 7.65
C TYR A 34 -11.59 2.11 7.42
N VAL A 35 -10.61 2.18 6.53
CA VAL A 35 -9.59 1.16 6.37
C VAL A 35 -8.21 1.78 6.46
N ARG A 36 -7.30 1.10 7.16
CA ARG A 36 -6.03 1.67 7.56
C ARG A 36 -4.87 0.93 6.90
N PRO A 37 -4.31 1.46 5.80
CA PRO A 37 -2.97 1.06 5.36
C PRO A 37 -1.89 1.67 6.28
N ASN A 38 -0.62 1.59 5.90
CA ASN A 38 0.44 2.34 6.56
C ASN A 38 0.09 3.84 6.67
N LEU A 39 0.27 4.43 7.86
CA LEU A 39 0.00 5.85 8.15
C LEU A 39 1.24 6.77 8.10
N SER A 40 2.46 6.24 7.92
CA SER A 40 3.68 7.08 7.83
C SER A 40 3.60 8.10 6.70
N PHE A 41 4.27 9.26 6.88
CA PHE A 41 4.33 10.36 5.92
C PHE A 41 2.93 10.81 5.46
N ASN A 42 2.20 11.56 6.30
CA ASN A 42 0.78 12.00 6.21
C ASN A 42 -0.16 11.42 7.30
N GLY A 43 0.38 10.78 8.34
CA GLY A 43 -0.27 10.53 9.63
C GLY A 43 0.35 11.44 10.70
N HIS A 44 -0.30 11.61 11.85
CA HIS A 44 0.08 12.59 12.89
C HIS A 44 1.44 12.26 13.58
N SER A 45 2.56 12.35 12.85
CA SER A 45 3.91 11.91 13.26
C SER A 45 4.00 10.41 13.60
N MET A 46 3.12 9.60 13.00
CA MET A 46 3.02 8.15 13.21
C MET A 46 4.06 7.41 12.36
N GLY A 47 5.34 7.69 12.61
CA GLY A 47 6.48 6.92 12.07
C GLY A 47 7.60 7.72 11.40
N GLY A 48 7.51 9.05 11.28
CA GLY A 48 8.56 9.93 10.77
C GLY A 48 8.91 11.07 11.74
N GLY A 49 10.16 11.51 11.70
CA GLY A 49 10.62 12.71 12.42
C GLY A 49 10.00 14.00 11.89
N ALA A 50 10.59 15.15 12.21
CA ALA A 50 10.10 16.51 11.92
C ALA A 50 9.66 16.82 10.45
N GLY A 51 9.88 15.93 9.47
CA GLY A 51 9.39 16.05 8.10
C GLY A 51 7.96 15.56 7.84
N ASP A 52 7.32 14.84 8.79
CA ASP A 52 5.94 14.35 8.65
C ASP A 52 4.90 15.49 8.67
N THR A 53 5.23 16.67 9.20
CA THR A 53 4.32 17.81 9.36
C THR A 53 4.20 18.71 8.14
N GLU A 54 5.02 18.51 7.10
CA GLU A 54 5.04 19.37 5.91
C GLU A 54 4.31 18.77 4.70
N LEU A 55 4.04 17.46 4.70
CA LEU A 55 3.34 16.79 3.61
C LEU A 55 1.84 17.13 3.59
N VAL A 56 1.28 17.26 2.38
CA VAL A 56 -0.17 17.48 2.23
C VAL A 56 -0.87 16.12 2.30
N ALA A 57 -1.56 15.86 3.41
CA ALA A 57 -2.38 14.67 3.56
C ALA A 57 -3.54 14.65 2.55
N GLY A 58 -4.20 13.51 2.43
CA GLY A 58 -5.35 13.35 1.55
C GLY A 58 -6.49 14.31 1.86
N PRO A 59 -7.42 14.53 0.92
CA PRO A 59 -8.60 15.37 1.19
C PRO A 59 -9.46 14.72 2.28
N VAL A 60 -10.06 15.55 3.15
CA VAL A 60 -10.77 15.11 4.37
C VAL A 60 -11.95 14.16 4.12
N ASN A 61 -12.49 14.13 2.91
CA ASN A 61 -13.54 13.20 2.50
C ASN A 61 -13.01 11.83 2.03
N MET A 62 -11.69 11.65 2.02
CA MET A 62 -11.02 10.44 1.54
C MET A 62 -10.01 9.91 2.54
N TRP A 63 -9.28 10.78 3.25
CA TRP A 63 -8.22 10.39 4.17
C TRP A 63 -8.40 11.05 5.53
N ASP A 64 -8.24 10.21 6.56
CA ASP A 64 -8.14 10.59 7.96
C ASP A 64 -6.74 10.20 8.46
N TYR A 65 -6.09 11.12 9.18
CA TYR A 65 -4.71 10.96 9.64
C TYR A 65 -4.49 9.77 10.57
N ASP A 66 -5.54 9.38 11.27
CA ASP A 66 -5.51 8.41 12.37
C ASP A 66 -6.10 7.06 11.94
N LYS A 67 -7.05 7.12 11.00
CA LYS A 67 -7.89 5.99 10.60
C LYS A 67 -7.63 5.50 9.17
N GLY A 68 -6.98 6.30 8.34
CA GLY A 68 -6.67 5.97 6.94
C GLY A 68 -7.80 6.36 5.98
N PHE A 69 -8.11 5.50 5.01
CA PHE A 69 -9.08 5.81 3.97
C PHE A 69 -10.52 5.66 4.45
N LEU A 70 -11.35 6.66 4.14
CA LEU A 70 -12.80 6.57 4.29
C LEU A 70 -13.37 5.58 3.27
N VAL A 71 -14.27 4.70 3.70
CA VAL A 71 -15.05 3.87 2.79
C VAL A 71 -15.99 4.76 1.98
N GLN A 72 -15.85 4.74 0.65
CA GLN A 72 -16.57 5.61 -0.27
C GLN A 72 -17.96 5.06 -0.62
N SER A 73 -18.11 3.74 -0.72
CA SER A 73 -19.40 3.12 -0.97
C SER A 73 -19.48 1.68 -0.46
N MET A 74 -20.68 1.29 -0.01
CA MET A 74 -21.02 -0.09 0.30
C MET A 74 -21.76 -0.80 -0.85
N ASN A 75 -22.09 -0.09 -1.93
CA ASN A 75 -22.72 -0.68 -3.12
C ASN A 75 -21.66 -1.48 -3.91
N PRO A 76 -21.87 -2.79 -4.16
CA PRO A 76 -20.94 -3.61 -4.93
C PRO A 76 -20.62 -3.08 -6.35
N GLU A 77 -21.54 -2.34 -6.96
CA GLU A 77 -21.29 -1.69 -8.25
C GLU A 77 -20.21 -0.61 -8.17
N LEU A 78 -20.06 0.02 -6.99
CA LEU A 78 -19.18 1.16 -6.72
C LEU A 78 -17.93 0.80 -5.91
N TYR A 79 -17.62 -0.48 -5.70
CA TYR A 79 -16.41 -0.90 -5.00
C TYR A 79 -15.10 -0.41 -5.64
N GLY A 80 -15.11 -0.04 -6.92
CA GLY A 80 -13.98 0.63 -7.57
C GLY A 80 -13.68 2.05 -7.11
N LEU A 81 -14.49 2.61 -6.20
CA LEU A 81 -14.22 3.85 -5.47
C LEU A 81 -13.49 3.63 -4.14
N ASN A 82 -13.46 2.41 -3.61
CA ASN A 82 -12.82 2.09 -2.34
C ASN A 82 -11.33 1.77 -2.53
N PHE A 83 -10.54 2.05 -1.51
CA PHE A 83 -9.19 1.51 -1.39
C PHE A 83 -9.24 -0.03 -1.23
N PRO A 84 -8.21 -0.79 -1.63
CA PRO A 84 -7.17 -0.41 -2.56
C PRO A 84 -7.60 -0.61 -4.03
N THR A 85 -7.02 0.16 -4.95
CA THR A 85 -7.10 -0.09 -6.40
C THR A 85 -5.81 -0.68 -6.97
N THR A 86 -4.73 -0.66 -6.20
CA THR A 86 -3.44 -1.29 -6.54
C THR A 86 -3.09 -2.35 -5.51
N GLY A 87 -2.33 -3.39 -5.87
CA GLY A 87 -1.93 -4.43 -4.92
C GLY A 87 -0.63 -5.12 -5.27
N MET A 88 -0.05 -5.82 -4.29
CA MET A 88 1.14 -6.67 -4.42
C MET A 88 1.13 -7.72 -3.33
N ASP A 89 1.81 -8.85 -3.56
CA ASP A 89 1.98 -9.89 -2.56
C ASP A 89 2.60 -9.34 -1.26
N GLY A 90 1.93 -9.58 -0.14
CA GLY A 90 2.38 -9.17 1.19
C GLY A 90 1.98 -7.75 1.61
N LEU A 91 1.26 -7.00 0.78
CA LEU A 91 0.59 -5.77 1.23
C LEU A 91 -0.64 -6.08 2.08
N TYR A 92 -0.91 -5.22 3.05
CA TYR A 92 -2.01 -5.40 3.99
C TYR A 92 -2.55 -4.08 4.52
N PHE A 93 -3.80 -4.11 4.97
CA PHE A 93 -4.46 -2.99 5.64
C PHE A 93 -5.42 -3.52 6.71
N ASP A 94 -5.77 -2.66 7.66
CA ASP A 94 -6.65 -3.04 8.77
C ASP A 94 -8.06 -2.47 8.58
N LEU A 95 -9.09 -3.28 8.87
CA LEU A 95 -10.49 -2.86 8.91
C LEU A 95 -10.80 -2.24 10.28
N LEU A 96 -11.33 -1.02 10.31
CA LEU A 96 -11.82 -0.40 11.55
C LEU A 96 -13.31 -0.71 11.69
N ILE A 97 -13.60 -1.78 12.43
CA ILE A 97 -14.96 -2.29 12.66
C ILE A 97 -15.55 -1.64 13.91
N GLU A 98 -16.77 -1.13 13.79
CA GLU A 98 -17.54 -0.56 14.90
C GLU A 98 -18.90 -1.27 15.01
N GLY A 99 -19.51 -1.26 16.19
CA GLY A 99 -20.87 -1.80 16.40
C GLY A 99 -20.95 -3.30 16.69
N VAL A 100 -19.83 -4.02 16.60
CA VAL A 100 -19.71 -5.43 16.98
C VAL A 100 -18.30 -5.70 17.51
N ASP A 101 -18.15 -6.69 18.39
CA ASP A 101 -16.83 -7.20 18.73
C ASP A 101 -16.27 -7.99 17.54
N ALA A 102 -15.17 -7.50 16.98
CA ALA A 102 -14.54 -8.13 15.83
C ALA A 102 -13.99 -9.55 16.12
N ASP A 103 -13.88 -9.96 17.40
CA ASP A 103 -13.49 -11.33 17.78
C ASP A 103 -14.65 -12.33 17.62
N GLU A 104 -15.88 -11.83 17.46
CA GLU A 104 -17.06 -12.65 17.18
C GLU A 104 -17.26 -12.90 15.67
N LEU A 105 -16.48 -12.24 14.82
CA LEU A 105 -16.60 -12.32 13.37
C LEU A 105 -15.69 -13.40 12.78
N THR A 106 -16.27 -14.19 11.88
CA THR A 106 -15.56 -15.15 11.05
C THR A 106 -15.53 -14.66 9.59
N TRP A 107 -14.44 -15.00 8.89
CA TRP A 107 -14.18 -14.51 7.54
C TRP A 107 -13.66 -15.65 6.66
N GLU A 108 -14.19 -15.75 5.45
CA GLU A 108 -13.67 -16.66 4.43
C GLU A 108 -12.74 -15.90 3.47
N PRO A 109 -11.60 -16.48 3.07
CA PRO A 109 -10.71 -15.86 2.10
C PRO A 109 -11.39 -15.77 0.73
N VAL A 110 -11.15 -14.66 0.02
CA VAL A 110 -11.71 -14.43 -1.32
C VAL A 110 -10.58 -14.46 -2.34
N THR A 111 -10.69 -15.33 -3.35
CA THR A 111 -9.65 -15.53 -4.36
C THR A 111 -10.18 -15.26 -5.77
N HIS A 112 -9.54 -14.33 -6.48
CA HIS A 112 -9.79 -14.04 -7.89
C HIS A 112 -8.47 -13.92 -8.64
N GLU A 113 -8.38 -14.56 -9.81
CA GLU A 113 -7.22 -14.47 -10.69
C GLU A 113 -5.85 -14.78 -10.04
N GLY A 114 -5.86 -15.65 -9.01
CA GLY A 114 -4.66 -16.04 -8.27
C GLY A 114 -4.26 -15.06 -7.16
N ILE A 115 -5.02 -13.98 -6.96
CA ILE A 115 -4.90 -13.06 -5.82
C ILE A 115 -5.92 -13.50 -4.75
N THR A 116 -5.48 -13.62 -3.51
CA THR A 116 -6.32 -13.95 -2.36
C THR A 116 -6.25 -12.84 -1.32
N ALA A 117 -7.41 -12.33 -0.93
CA ALA A 117 -7.57 -11.46 0.23
C ALA A 117 -7.99 -12.30 1.43
N THR A 118 -7.18 -12.30 2.49
CA THR A 118 -7.45 -13.04 3.72
C THR A 118 -7.64 -12.07 4.87
N VAL A 119 -8.73 -12.23 5.64
CA VAL A 119 -8.97 -11.43 6.84
C VAL A 119 -8.58 -12.24 8.08
N THR A 120 -7.72 -11.67 8.91
CA THR A 120 -7.23 -12.32 10.14
C THR A 120 -7.20 -11.35 11.30
N ARG A 121 -7.54 -11.83 12.49
CA ARG A 121 -7.35 -11.10 13.74
C ARG A 121 -5.92 -11.35 14.26
N ILE A 122 -5.11 -10.30 14.41
CA ILE A 122 -3.71 -10.43 14.80
C ILE A 122 -3.28 -9.37 15.82
N GLU A 123 -2.35 -9.73 16.69
CA GLU A 123 -1.56 -8.77 17.48
C GLU A 123 -0.61 -8.03 16.54
N ALA A 124 -0.84 -6.73 16.38
CA ALA A 124 -0.04 -5.92 15.49
C ALA A 124 1.22 -5.42 16.20
N ASN A 125 2.33 -5.37 15.47
CA ASN A 125 3.60 -4.83 15.95
C ASN A 125 4.21 -3.83 14.95
N ASP A 126 3.32 -3.19 14.19
CA ASP A 126 3.67 -2.24 13.16
C ASP A 126 3.85 -0.86 13.79
N TYR A 127 5.02 -0.24 13.60
CA TYR A 127 5.40 1.01 14.28
C TYR A 127 4.48 2.21 14.02
N TRP A 128 3.57 2.12 13.04
CA TRP A 128 2.59 3.15 12.69
C TRP A 128 1.20 2.92 13.31
N ILE A 129 1.02 1.88 14.13
CA ILE A 129 -0.23 1.63 14.85
C ILE A 129 -0.14 2.29 16.23
N PRO A 130 -1.07 3.20 16.59
CA PRO A 130 -1.06 3.88 17.87
C PRO A 130 -1.34 2.93 19.02
N LYS A 131 -0.59 3.10 20.12
CA LYS A 131 -0.83 2.36 21.35
C LYS A 131 -2.21 2.67 21.92
N ASP A 132 -2.97 1.65 22.33
CA ASP A 132 -4.32 1.79 22.89
C ASP A 132 -5.29 2.63 22.01
N ASN A 133 -5.03 2.74 20.70
CA ASN A 133 -5.69 3.71 19.79
C ASN A 133 -5.65 5.18 20.27
N GLN A 134 -4.74 5.52 21.18
CA GLN A 134 -4.54 6.88 21.69
C GLN A 134 -3.26 7.45 21.08
N PHE A 135 -3.29 8.71 20.66
CA PHE A 135 -2.14 9.39 20.07
C PHE A 135 -1.27 10.02 21.16
N PRO A 136 0.05 10.15 20.91
CA PRO A 136 0.86 10.97 21.78
C PRO A 136 0.39 12.44 21.71
N PRO A 137 0.52 13.23 22.79
CA PRO A 137 0.17 14.65 22.78
C PRO A 137 0.89 15.40 21.66
N ILE A 138 0.20 16.36 21.02
CA ILE A 138 0.80 17.24 20.00
C ILE A 138 2.05 17.91 20.60
N GLY A 139 3.22 17.58 20.07
CA GLY A 139 4.52 18.12 20.51
C GLY A 139 5.50 17.11 21.13
N SER A 140 5.11 15.86 21.37
CA SER A 140 6.04 14.83 21.87
C SER A 140 6.80 14.13 20.74
N TYR A 141 7.62 14.88 20.01
CA TYR A 141 8.44 14.36 18.90
C TYR A 141 9.52 13.34 19.32
N ASN A 142 9.72 13.15 20.63
CA ASN A 142 10.80 12.33 21.20
C ASN A 142 10.32 11.05 21.89
N GLU A 143 9.01 10.85 22.04
CA GLU A 143 8.45 9.62 22.62
C GLU A 143 7.59 8.92 21.57
N PRO A 144 8.15 7.92 20.88
CA PRO A 144 7.35 7.18 19.93
C PRO A 144 6.28 6.39 20.67
N ASN A 145 5.02 6.69 20.37
CA ASN A 145 3.87 5.96 20.88
C ASN A 145 3.71 4.64 20.12
N TYR A 146 4.72 3.78 20.25
CA TYR A 146 4.77 2.49 19.59
C TYR A 146 3.75 1.54 20.23
N PRO A 147 3.12 0.67 19.41
CA PRO A 147 2.32 -0.42 19.95
C PRO A 147 3.25 -1.30 20.79
N ASN A 148 2.83 -1.65 22.00
CA ASN A 148 3.58 -2.57 22.86
C ASN A 148 3.31 -4.04 22.47
N GLY A 149 2.60 -4.26 21.36
CA GLY A 149 2.21 -5.59 20.87
C GLY A 149 0.89 -6.08 21.46
N THR A 150 0.10 -5.22 22.09
CA THR A 150 -1.23 -5.58 22.63
C THR A 150 -2.38 -5.16 21.72
N GLU A 151 -2.08 -4.39 20.66
CA GLU A 151 -3.06 -3.86 19.73
C GLU A 151 -3.52 -4.95 18.75
N VAL A 152 -4.73 -5.47 18.97
CA VAL A 152 -5.33 -6.49 18.11
C VAL A 152 -6.13 -5.86 16.98
N VAL A 153 -5.72 -6.09 15.73
CA VAL A 153 -6.34 -5.53 14.52
C VAL A 153 -7.00 -6.62 13.67
N THR A 154 -8.00 -6.22 12.88
CA THR A 154 -8.60 -7.06 11.84
C THR A 154 -7.92 -6.75 10.51
N ARG A 155 -6.93 -7.56 10.13
CA ARG A 155 -6.06 -7.31 8.98
C ARG A 155 -6.51 -8.05 7.74
N VAL A 156 -6.63 -7.33 6.63
CA VAL A 156 -6.72 -7.88 5.28
C VAL A 156 -5.31 -7.99 4.71
N THR A 157 -4.88 -9.21 4.36
CA THR A 157 -3.60 -9.45 3.68
C THR A 157 -3.84 -9.88 2.25
N LEU A 158 -3.18 -9.22 1.30
CA LEU A 158 -3.18 -9.59 -0.11
C LEU A 158 -2.03 -10.55 -0.38
N THR A 159 -2.36 -11.72 -0.94
CA THR A 159 -1.39 -12.71 -1.40
C THR A 159 -1.66 -13.02 -2.87
N GLY A 160 -0.62 -13.26 -3.67
CA GLY A 160 -0.85 -13.50 -5.10
C GLY A 160 0.41 -13.78 -5.89
N PRO A 161 0.36 -13.59 -7.23
CA PRO A 161 1.52 -13.82 -8.07
C PRO A 161 2.71 -12.96 -7.64
N GLN A 162 3.86 -13.61 -7.48
CA GLN A 162 5.13 -13.00 -7.09
C GLN A 162 6.30 -13.73 -7.78
N ALA A 163 7.44 -13.04 -7.91
CA ALA A 163 8.60 -13.53 -8.63
C ALA A 163 9.70 -14.10 -7.69
N ARG A 164 9.32 -14.70 -6.55
CA ARG A 164 10.28 -15.14 -5.51
C ARG A 164 11.35 -16.11 -6.02
N SER A 165 10.99 -17.04 -6.90
CA SER A 165 11.93 -17.98 -7.53
C SER A 165 12.74 -17.37 -8.68
N GLN A 166 12.43 -16.14 -9.08
CA GLN A 166 13.02 -15.46 -10.25
C GLN A 166 13.87 -14.23 -9.87
N TRP A 167 13.97 -13.88 -8.58
CA TRP A 167 14.68 -12.68 -8.14
C TRP A 167 16.14 -12.65 -8.60
N ASP A 168 16.84 -13.79 -8.50
CA ASP A 168 18.25 -13.91 -8.87
C ASP A 168 18.47 -14.39 -10.32
N ASN A 169 17.39 -14.48 -11.11
CA ASN A 169 17.44 -14.87 -12.53
C ASN A 169 17.30 -13.63 -13.42
N ASP A 170 18.33 -13.34 -14.21
CA ASP A 170 18.33 -12.21 -15.16
C ASP A 170 17.43 -12.44 -16.38
N HIS A 171 17.05 -13.69 -16.64
CA HIS A 171 16.15 -14.11 -17.72
C HIS A 171 15.02 -14.96 -17.14
N PRO A 172 14.08 -14.33 -16.43
CA PRO A 172 13.06 -15.05 -15.70
C PRO A 172 12.06 -15.71 -16.64
N GLY A 173 11.48 -16.82 -16.21
CA GLY A 173 10.29 -17.38 -16.87
C GLY A 173 9.04 -16.59 -16.52
N GLY A 174 8.04 -16.62 -17.40
CA GLY A 174 6.73 -16.02 -17.15
C GLY A 174 6.09 -16.51 -15.85
N ILE A 175 5.41 -15.61 -15.15
CA ILE A 175 4.57 -15.94 -13.99
C ILE A 175 3.10 -15.63 -14.32
N ARG A 176 2.18 -16.04 -13.44
CA ARG A 176 0.76 -15.74 -13.63
C ARG A 176 0.54 -14.23 -13.65
N VAL A 177 -0.07 -13.72 -14.71
CA VAL A 177 -0.54 -12.33 -14.83
C VAL A 177 -2.05 -12.29 -14.53
N PRO A 178 -2.49 -11.69 -13.40
CA PRO A 178 -3.92 -11.56 -13.10
C PRO A 178 -4.66 -10.74 -14.15
N LYS A 179 -5.89 -11.16 -14.51
CA LYS A 179 -6.78 -10.36 -15.36
C LYS A 179 -7.54 -9.36 -14.50
N LEU A 180 -7.16 -8.09 -14.55
CA LEU A 180 -7.75 -7.00 -13.78
C LEU A 180 -8.60 -6.10 -14.69
N PRO A 181 -9.64 -5.41 -14.16
CA PRO A 181 -9.98 -5.28 -12.74
C PRO A 181 -10.71 -6.49 -12.13
N GLN A 182 -10.57 -6.68 -10.81
CA GLN A 182 -11.28 -7.70 -10.03
C GLN A 182 -11.88 -7.11 -8.76
N LYS A 183 -13.16 -7.39 -8.50
CA LYS A 183 -13.86 -6.99 -7.28
C LYS A 183 -13.72 -8.05 -6.21
N PHE A 184 -13.42 -7.63 -5.00
CA PHE A 184 -13.37 -8.46 -3.79
C PHE A 184 -14.45 -7.98 -2.83
N GLU A 185 -15.22 -8.90 -2.25
CA GLU A 185 -16.21 -8.62 -1.19
C GLU A 185 -15.88 -9.50 0.02
N LEU A 186 -15.38 -8.88 1.08
CA LEU A 186 -15.07 -9.52 2.35
C LEU A 186 -16.32 -9.46 3.22
N VAL A 187 -16.79 -10.60 3.72
CA VAL A 187 -18.01 -10.70 4.52
C VAL A 187 -17.66 -11.26 5.90
N GLY A 188 -17.89 -10.46 6.93
CA GLY A 188 -17.75 -10.87 8.33
C GLY A 188 -19.06 -11.45 8.82
N LYS A 189 -19.04 -12.72 9.21
CA LYS A 189 -20.22 -13.47 9.69
C LYS A 189 -20.15 -13.71 11.19
N ASP A 190 -21.30 -13.71 11.87
CA ASP A 190 -21.38 -14.13 13.27
C ASP A 190 -21.22 -15.64 13.45
N ARG A 191 -21.37 -16.12 14.69
CA ARG A 191 -21.26 -17.54 15.06
C ARG A 191 -22.35 -18.42 14.44
N ASP A 192 -23.49 -17.83 14.10
CA ASP A 192 -24.63 -18.54 13.48
C ASP A 192 -24.53 -18.50 11.94
N GLY A 193 -23.53 -17.80 11.39
CA GLY A 193 -23.25 -17.70 9.97
C GLY A 193 -23.98 -16.56 9.26
N TYR A 194 -24.63 -15.66 10.00
CA TYR A 194 -25.28 -14.49 9.41
C TYR A 194 -24.27 -13.40 9.05
N GLU A 195 -24.47 -12.75 7.91
CA GLU A 195 -23.64 -11.63 7.47
C GLU A 195 -23.87 -10.41 8.38
N VAL A 196 -22.81 -9.96 9.07
CA VAL A 196 -22.88 -8.84 10.02
C VAL A 196 -22.30 -7.57 9.41
N VAL A 197 -21.18 -7.69 8.69
CA VAL A 197 -20.50 -6.55 8.09
C VAL A 197 -19.82 -6.95 6.77
N LYS A 198 -19.68 -6.00 5.86
CA LYS A 198 -19.01 -6.21 4.58
C LYS A 198 -17.99 -5.13 4.30
N TYR A 199 -16.99 -5.48 3.51
CA TYR A 199 -16.08 -4.52 2.90
C TYR A 199 -15.70 -4.99 1.51
N GLY A 200 -15.81 -4.12 0.50
CA GLY A 200 -15.44 -4.47 -0.85
C GLY A 200 -14.62 -3.40 -1.56
N PHE A 201 -13.78 -3.86 -2.47
CA PHE A 201 -12.83 -3.05 -3.23
C PHE A 201 -12.59 -3.67 -4.61
N GLU A 202 -12.00 -2.90 -5.54
CA GLU A 202 -11.67 -3.36 -6.88
C GLU A 202 -10.20 -3.14 -7.18
N LEU A 203 -9.42 -4.23 -7.29
CA LEU A 203 -8.04 -4.15 -7.75
C LEU A 203 -8.02 -3.92 -9.25
N LYS A 204 -7.33 -2.87 -9.68
CA LYS A 204 -7.14 -2.47 -11.08
C LYS A 204 -5.73 -2.77 -11.57
N GLN A 205 -4.74 -2.79 -10.66
CA GLN A 205 -3.35 -3.07 -10.99
C GLN A 205 -2.72 -4.01 -9.95
N TRP A 206 -1.87 -4.93 -10.41
CA TRP A 206 -1.08 -5.81 -9.55
C TRP A 206 0.40 -5.67 -9.86
N PHE A 207 1.20 -5.53 -8.80
CA PHE A 207 2.61 -5.29 -8.88
C PHE A 207 3.42 -6.51 -8.43
N VAL A 208 4.58 -6.67 -9.04
CA VAL A 208 5.55 -7.71 -8.72
C VAL A 208 6.92 -7.08 -8.60
N ILE A 209 7.56 -7.29 -7.45
CA ILE A 209 8.87 -6.72 -7.16
C ILE A 209 10.00 -7.73 -7.37
N ARG A 210 11.11 -7.28 -7.94
CA ARG A 210 12.39 -7.98 -7.89
C ARG A 210 13.10 -7.67 -6.58
N LYS A 211 12.87 -8.50 -5.57
CA LYS A 211 13.46 -8.28 -4.24
C LYS A 211 14.99 -8.35 -4.31
N MET A 212 15.65 -7.50 -3.52
CA MET A 212 17.10 -7.47 -3.37
C MET A 212 17.58 -8.48 -2.31
N PRO A 213 18.79 -9.04 -2.42
CA PRO A 213 19.36 -9.88 -1.38
C PRO A 213 19.54 -9.12 -0.06
N GLY A 214 19.24 -9.77 1.07
CA GLY A 214 19.51 -9.23 2.40
C GLY A 214 18.51 -8.20 2.95
N THR A 215 17.34 -8.00 2.33
CA THR A 215 16.35 -6.98 2.74
C THR A 215 15.25 -7.50 3.69
N GLY A 216 15.51 -8.58 4.44
CA GLY A 216 14.60 -9.10 5.47
C GLY A 216 14.78 -8.40 6.83
N ARG A 217 13.72 -8.35 7.66
CA ARG A 217 13.65 -7.67 8.99
C ARG A 217 14.82 -7.95 9.96
N TYR A 218 15.64 -8.98 9.70
CA TYR A 218 16.73 -9.45 10.56
C TYR A 218 18.15 -9.16 10.02
N SER A 219 18.32 -8.46 8.90
CA SER A 219 19.66 -8.22 8.35
C SER A 219 20.48 -7.12 9.03
N ILE A 220 19.92 -6.40 10.01
CA ILE A 220 20.67 -5.40 10.79
C ILE A 220 20.93 -5.93 12.21
N LYS A 221 21.68 -7.03 12.32
CA LYS A 221 22.52 -7.28 13.50
C LYS A 221 23.93 -6.80 13.17
N GLY A 222 24.19 -5.51 13.39
CA GLY A 222 25.54 -4.99 13.43
C GLY A 222 25.65 -3.52 13.00
N TYR A 223 25.79 -2.62 13.96
CA TYR A 223 26.58 -1.41 13.78
C TYR A 223 28.07 -1.79 13.64
N ARG A 224 28.41 -2.49 12.56
CA ARG A 224 29.81 -2.70 12.14
C ARG A 224 29.92 -2.31 10.68
N TYR A 225 31.06 -1.72 10.35
CA TYR A 225 31.56 -1.36 9.03
C TYR A 225 31.68 -2.57 8.06
N GLU A 226 30.69 -3.45 8.02
CA GLU A 226 30.60 -4.55 7.06
C GLU A 226 29.64 -4.15 5.94
N GLU A 227 30.11 -4.34 4.70
CA GLU A 227 29.35 -4.08 3.49
C GLU A 227 28.06 -4.90 3.46
N SER A 228 26.92 -4.23 3.20
CA SER A 228 25.60 -4.86 3.17
C SER A 228 25.55 -5.97 2.10
N LEU A 229 24.74 -7.01 2.34
CA LEU A 229 24.54 -8.10 1.36
C LEU A 229 24.11 -7.59 -0.01
N MET A 230 23.35 -6.50 -0.03
CA MET A 230 22.94 -5.79 -1.24
C MET A 230 24.12 -5.14 -1.95
N GLU A 231 25.01 -4.43 -1.24
CA GLU A 231 26.17 -3.78 -1.87
C GLU A 231 27.14 -4.83 -2.43
N LYS A 232 27.29 -5.97 -1.73
CA LYS A 232 28.01 -7.15 -2.25
C LYS A 232 27.37 -7.69 -3.52
N ASP A 233 26.05 -7.82 -3.54
CA ASP A 233 25.31 -8.26 -4.74
C ASP A 233 25.42 -7.24 -5.87
N ARG A 234 25.33 -5.95 -5.59
CA ARG A 234 25.47 -4.87 -6.58
C ARG A 234 26.85 -4.87 -7.22
N LYS A 235 27.91 -5.08 -6.44
CA LYS A 235 29.29 -5.24 -6.96
C LYS A 235 29.46 -6.50 -7.79
N LYS A 236 28.81 -7.59 -7.40
CA LYS A 236 28.90 -8.88 -8.11
C LYS A 236 28.04 -8.92 -9.38
N ASN A 237 26.85 -8.33 -9.32
CA ASN A 237 25.77 -8.42 -10.31
C ASN A 237 25.23 -7.02 -10.68
N PRO A 238 26.08 -6.09 -11.15
CA PRO A 238 25.68 -4.70 -11.39
C PRO A 238 24.56 -4.54 -12.43
N LYS A 239 24.50 -5.45 -13.40
CA LYS A 239 23.47 -5.44 -14.47
C LYS A 239 22.05 -5.61 -13.94
N ARG A 240 21.86 -6.30 -12.80
CA ARG A 240 20.56 -6.50 -12.14
C ARG A 240 19.85 -5.18 -11.80
N TYR A 241 20.62 -4.13 -11.56
CA TYR A 241 20.16 -2.81 -11.14
C TYR A 241 20.09 -1.82 -12.32
N SER A 242 20.33 -2.30 -13.55
CA SER A 242 20.22 -1.50 -14.76
C SER A 242 18.77 -1.31 -15.19
N TYR A 243 18.53 -0.20 -15.89
CA TYR A 243 17.24 0.06 -16.50
C TYR A 243 16.86 -1.03 -17.51
N ALA A 244 17.76 -1.33 -18.47
CA ALA A 244 17.49 -2.31 -19.52
C ALA A 244 17.23 -3.72 -18.99
N ASN A 245 17.95 -4.14 -17.94
CA ASN A 245 17.67 -5.43 -17.33
C ASN A 245 16.37 -5.42 -16.53
N SER A 246 16.04 -4.34 -15.84
CA SER A 246 14.76 -4.20 -15.12
C SER A 246 13.58 -4.29 -16.09
N GLN A 247 13.68 -3.60 -17.24
CA GLN A 247 12.71 -3.68 -18.32
C GLN A 247 12.56 -5.10 -18.85
N ALA A 248 13.66 -5.71 -19.31
CA ALA A 248 13.64 -7.06 -19.88
C ALA A 248 13.16 -8.10 -18.86
N TRP A 249 13.46 -7.92 -17.57
CA TRP A 249 13.01 -8.79 -16.49
C TRP A 249 11.49 -8.70 -16.31
N CYS A 250 10.91 -7.50 -16.29
CA CYS A 250 9.46 -7.33 -16.22
C CYS A 250 8.76 -7.93 -17.45
N GLU A 251 9.26 -7.65 -18.66
CA GLU A 251 8.71 -8.16 -19.92
C GLU A 251 8.73 -9.70 -19.96
N SER A 252 9.84 -10.31 -19.50
CA SER A 252 10.00 -11.77 -19.45
C SER A 252 9.03 -12.45 -18.45
N LEU A 253 8.62 -11.74 -17.39
CA LEU A 253 7.59 -12.21 -16.47
C LEU A 253 6.16 -12.16 -17.07
N GLY A 254 5.96 -11.43 -18.18
CA GLY A 254 4.64 -11.09 -18.73
C GLY A 254 4.06 -9.77 -18.19
N TYR A 255 4.90 -8.95 -17.56
CA TYR A 255 4.55 -7.65 -16.97
C TYR A 255 5.25 -6.53 -17.75
N ARG A 256 5.09 -5.28 -17.32
CA ARG A 256 5.86 -4.13 -17.83
C ARG A 256 6.45 -3.32 -16.69
N LEU A 257 7.41 -2.44 -17.02
CA LEU A 257 7.77 -1.38 -16.09
C LEU A 257 6.56 -0.45 -15.85
N PRO A 258 6.41 0.10 -14.64
CA PRO A 258 5.35 1.02 -14.32
C PRO A 258 5.59 2.36 -15.03
N HIS A 259 4.51 3.04 -15.38
CA HIS A 259 4.57 4.47 -15.61
C HIS A 259 4.58 5.21 -14.27
N ILE A 260 5.02 6.47 -14.24
CA ILE A 260 4.98 7.34 -13.05
C ILE A 260 3.57 7.35 -12.45
N ARG A 261 2.52 7.46 -13.28
CA ARG A 261 1.11 7.41 -12.84
C ARG A 261 0.68 6.10 -12.19
N ASP A 262 1.37 4.99 -12.45
CA ASP A 262 1.08 3.72 -11.76
C ASP A 262 1.62 3.77 -10.31
N LEU A 263 2.59 4.63 -10.03
CA LEU A 263 3.28 4.71 -8.75
C LEU A 263 2.81 5.87 -7.89
N THR A 264 2.64 7.07 -8.44
CA THR A 264 2.50 8.28 -7.63
C THR A 264 1.67 9.37 -8.30
N ASN A 265 0.99 10.18 -7.48
CA ASN A 265 0.40 11.46 -7.89
C ASN A 265 1.26 12.67 -7.52
N ALA A 266 2.51 12.47 -7.08
CA ALA A 266 3.39 13.57 -6.74
C ALA A 266 3.60 14.54 -7.91
N GLN A 267 3.89 15.80 -7.59
CA GLN A 267 4.36 16.75 -8.58
C GLN A 267 5.85 16.53 -8.84
N CYS A 268 6.27 16.50 -10.10
CA CYS A 268 7.69 16.59 -10.42
C CYS A 268 8.18 18.03 -10.11
N GLY A 269 9.18 18.16 -9.24
CA GLY A 269 9.55 19.42 -8.57
C GLY A 269 9.94 20.59 -9.49
N HIS A 270 9.88 21.82 -8.94
CA HIS A 270 9.93 23.09 -9.70
C HIS A 270 10.96 24.10 -9.12
N THR A 271 12.24 23.98 -9.50
CA THR A 271 13.21 25.08 -9.70
C THR A 271 13.40 25.37 -11.20
N MET A 272 14.02 26.50 -11.58
CA MET A 272 14.14 26.88 -13.00
C MET A 272 14.83 25.83 -13.89
N ASP A 273 15.79 25.07 -13.34
CA ASP A 273 16.44 23.97 -14.07
C ASP A 273 15.54 22.72 -14.16
N THR A 274 14.70 22.45 -13.15
CA THR A 274 13.86 21.23 -13.09
C THR A 274 12.69 21.22 -14.06
N ALA A 275 12.23 22.36 -14.59
CA ALA A 275 11.16 22.37 -15.61
C ALA A 275 11.57 21.56 -16.86
N TYR A 276 12.86 21.57 -17.21
CA TYR A 276 13.41 20.77 -18.29
C TYR A 276 13.58 19.29 -17.89
N HIS A 277 13.82 18.98 -16.61
CA HIS A 277 13.91 17.60 -16.11
C HIS A 277 12.54 16.92 -16.01
N CYS A 278 11.49 17.66 -15.67
CA CYS A 278 10.14 17.12 -15.54
C CYS A 278 9.38 16.98 -16.86
N LYS A 279 9.96 17.40 -17.99
CA LYS A 279 9.28 17.32 -19.29
C LYS A 279 9.07 15.85 -19.69
N GLY A 280 7.80 15.44 -19.78
CA GLY A 280 7.41 14.06 -20.05
C GLY A 280 6.96 13.27 -18.81
N ALA A 281 7.13 13.82 -17.60
CA ALA A 281 6.60 13.21 -16.39
C ALA A 281 5.07 13.34 -16.33
N VAL A 282 4.37 12.21 -16.32
CA VAL A 282 2.91 12.16 -16.19
C VAL A 282 2.54 11.39 -14.93
N SER A 283 2.19 12.12 -13.87
CA SER A 283 1.75 11.55 -12.60
C SER A 283 0.29 11.12 -12.62
N ALA A 284 -0.13 10.37 -11.60
CA ALA A 284 -1.53 10.09 -11.35
C ALA A 284 -2.32 11.37 -11.03
N THR A 285 -3.63 11.32 -11.25
CA THR A 285 -4.53 12.46 -11.06
C THR A 285 -5.50 12.24 -9.89
N PRO A 286 -5.84 13.30 -9.13
CA PRO A 286 -5.28 14.64 -9.23
C PRO A 286 -3.85 14.68 -8.65
N THR A 287 -3.03 15.52 -9.26
CA THR A 287 -1.66 15.75 -8.81
C THR A 287 -1.65 16.34 -7.41
N SER A 288 -0.74 15.87 -6.57
CA SER A 288 -0.49 16.39 -5.23
C SER A 288 -0.21 17.89 -5.29
N PRO A 289 -0.88 18.71 -4.46
CA PRO A 289 -0.61 20.15 -4.39
C PRO A 289 0.66 20.47 -3.57
N PHE A 290 1.35 19.45 -3.03
CA PHE A 290 2.51 19.64 -2.18
C PHE A 290 3.74 20.08 -2.99
N LYS A 291 4.30 21.24 -2.63
CA LYS A 291 5.45 21.84 -3.34
C LYS A 291 6.77 21.10 -3.12
N GLY A 292 6.89 20.29 -2.07
CA GLY A 292 8.09 19.46 -1.80
C GLY A 292 8.13 18.15 -2.58
N ALA A 293 7.35 18.02 -3.67
CA ALA A 293 7.40 16.92 -4.63
C ALA A 293 7.05 15.52 -4.07
N GLY A 294 6.20 15.44 -3.05
CA GLY A 294 5.69 14.17 -2.49
C GLY A 294 4.23 13.86 -2.89
N TYR A 295 3.83 12.60 -2.74
CA TYR A 295 2.46 12.16 -2.99
C TYR A 295 1.46 12.80 -1.99
N GLN A 296 0.19 12.81 -2.38
CA GLN A 296 -0.93 13.06 -1.48
C GLN A 296 -1.78 11.79 -1.39
N ARG A 297 -2.14 11.36 -0.16
CA ARG A 297 -2.93 10.14 0.07
C ARG A 297 -4.27 10.18 -0.65
N ARG A 298 -4.44 9.34 -1.67
CA ARG A 298 -5.65 9.30 -2.50
C ARG A 298 -5.88 7.90 -3.07
N ILE A 299 -7.15 7.53 -3.19
CA ILE A 299 -7.58 6.33 -3.89
C ILE A 299 -7.42 6.58 -5.39
N GLY A 300 -6.73 5.68 -6.09
CA GLY A 300 -6.38 5.81 -7.51
C GLY A 300 -5.14 6.68 -7.80
N ALA A 301 -4.34 7.03 -6.79
CA ALA A 301 -3.13 7.86 -6.95
C ALA A 301 -1.83 7.07 -7.17
N GLY A 302 -1.95 5.83 -7.64
CA GLY A 302 -0.82 4.91 -7.81
C GLY A 302 -0.37 4.26 -6.49
N MET A 303 0.59 3.35 -6.59
CA MET A 303 1.06 2.51 -5.50
C MET A 303 1.43 3.28 -4.21
N THR A 304 2.31 4.29 -4.28
CA THR A 304 2.72 5.05 -3.09
C THR A 304 1.65 6.03 -2.63
N GLY A 305 0.81 6.55 -3.54
CA GLY A 305 -0.32 7.42 -3.19
C GLY A 305 -1.41 6.70 -2.40
N GLU A 306 -1.59 5.40 -2.64
CA GLU A 306 -2.49 4.53 -1.89
C GLU A 306 -1.82 3.95 -0.65
N TRP A 307 -0.71 3.23 -0.81
CA TRP A 307 -0.12 2.43 0.26
C TRP A 307 0.88 3.18 1.15
N GLY A 308 1.38 4.32 0.68
CA GLY A 308 2.38 5.14 1.38
C GLY A 308 3.78 4.58 1.29
N ASP A 309 4.60 4.89 2.31
CA ASP A 309 5.95 4.36 2.45
C ASP A 309 5.95 2.82 2.44
N LEU A 310 6.39 2.25 1.31
CA LEU A 310 6.37 0.80 1.11
C LEU A 310 7.42 0.09 1.97
N THR A 311 8.43 0.80 2.50
CA THR A 311 9.48 0.21 3.34
C THR A 311 8.95 -0.25 4.70
N ARG A 312 7.76 0.21 5.09
CA ARG A 312 7.10 -0.18 6.34
C ARG A 312 6.42 -1.54 6.26
N TYR A 313 6.04 -1.97 5.05
CA TYR A 313 5.46 -3.30 4.86
C TYR A 313 6.56 -4.38 4.87
N ARG A 314 6.19 -5.60 5.23
CA ARG A 314 7.12 -6.75 5.28
C ARG A 314 7.38 -7.39 3.90
N ILE A 315 7.47 -6.57 2.86
CA ILE A 315 7.66 -6.97 1.45
C ILE A 315 9.13 -6.98 1.03
N GLY A 316 10.05 -6.67 1.95
CA GLY A 316 11.49 -6.86 1.73
C GLY A 316 12.17 -5.71 0.99
N LEU A 317 11.85 -4.48 1.42
CA LEU A 317 12.39 -3.23 0.85
C LEU A 317 13.36 -2.51 1.80
N TYR A 318 13.86 -3.18 2.84
CA TYR A 318 14.85 -2.60 3.75
C TYR A 318 16.22 -2.52 3.08
N GLY A 319 16.62 -1.32 2.64
CA GLY A 319 17.89 -1.12 1.94
C GLY A 319 18.28 0.36 1.74
N TYR A 320 19.31 0.58 0.91
CA TYR A 320 19.87 1.88 0.54
C TYR A 320 19.31 2.41 -0.79
N LEU A 321 18.68 1.54 -1.58
CA LEU A 321 17.99 1.93 -2.81
C LEU A 321 16.55 2.26 -2.46
N PHE A 322 16.16 3.51 -2.73
CA PHE A 322 14.83 4.03 -2.42
C PHE A 322 14.01 4.33 -3.67
N ASP A 323 14.46 3.93 -4.86
CA ASP A 323 13.83 4.31 -6.12
C ASP A 323 13.34 3.11 -6.94
N PHE A 324 12.23 3.31 -7.66
CA PHE A 324 11.76 2.39 -8.70
C PHE A 324 12.01 2.94 -10.10
N TRP A 325 12.42 2.08 -11.02
CA TRP A 325 12.45 2.44 -12.44
C TRP A 325 11.03 2.64 -12.98
N THR A 326 10.87 3.62 -13.87
CA THR A 326 9.65 3.80 -14.64
C THR A 326 9.91 3.70 -16.14
N ASP A 327 8.91 3.31 -16.91
CA ASP A 327 8.98 3.28 -18.38
C ASP A 327 9.03 4.69 -19.00
N ASP A 328 8.59 5.71 -18.25
CA ASP A 328 8.64 7.10 -18.70
C ASP A 328 10.08 7.60 -18.82
N THR A 329 10.32 8.42 -19.84
CA THR A 329 11.60 9.10 -20.03
C THR A 329 11.39 10.59 -20.24
N ARG A 330 12.39 11.37 -19.84
CA ARG A 330 12.46 12.79 -20.16
C ARG A 330 12.42 12.98 -21.67
N TYR A 331 11.55 13.88 -22.13
CA TYR A 331 11.47 14.27 -23.53
C TYR A 331 12.68 15.13 -23.93
N SER A 332 13.75 14.49 -24.39
CA SER A 332 14.97 15.11 -24.91
C SER A 332 15.68 14.21 -25.92
N ASP A 333 16.56 14.78 -26.75
CA ASP A 333 17.37 14.05 -27.74
C ASP A 333 18.25 12.95 -27.12
N ASN A 334 18.56 13.09 -25.83
CA ASN A 334 19.20 12.07 -25.02
C ASN A 334 18.22 11.68 -23.89
N PRO A 335 17.43 10.60 -24.01
CA PRO A 335 16.37 10.27 -23.07
C PRO A 335 16.96 9.78 -21.73
N HIS A 336 16.41 10.27 -20.62
CA HIS A 336 16.75 9.87 -19.25
C HIS A 336 15.53 9.22 -18.61
N PRO A 337 15.62 8.00 -18.07
CA PRO A 337 14.49 7.37 -17.39
C PRO A 337 14.14 8.14 -16.13
N PHE A 338 12.84 8.24 -15.85
CA PHE A 338 12.38 8.69 -14.55
C PHE A 338 12.51 7.57 -13.51
N VAL A 339 12.61 7.99 -12.26
CA VAL A 339 12.50 7.13 -11.10
C VAL A 339 11.51 7.74 -10.10
N VAL A 340 10.88 6.86 -9.32
CA VAL A 340 9.96 7.27 -8.26
C VAL A 340 10.44 6.74 -6.91
N ASP A 341 10.56 7.64 -5.94
CA ASP A 341 10.96 7.32 -4.58
C ASP A 341 9.86 6.49 -3.86
N ILE A 342 10.29 5.44 -3.18
CA ILE A 342 9.46 4.44 -2.49
C ILE A 342 8.77 4.98 -1.22
N ILE A 343 9.34 6.02 -0.60
CA ILE A 343 8.93 6.54 0.70
C ILE A 343 7.90 7.66 0.53
N VAL A 344 8.22 8.66 -0.29
CA VAL A 344 7.42 9.88 -0.49
C VAL A 344 6.83 9.98 -1.89
N GLY A 345 7.10 9.02 -2.79
CA GLY A 345 6.58 9.01 -4.16
C GLY A 345 7.14 10.13 -5.02
N GLY A 346 8.29 10.69 -4.65
CA GLY A 346 8.89 11.81 -5.35
C GLY A 346 9.42 11.40 -6.72
N ILE A 347 9.27 12.30 -7.69
CA ILE A 347 9.65 12.05 -9.08
C ILE A 347 10.99 12.73 -9.35
N SER A 348 11.95 11.96 -9.83
CA SER A 348 13.22 12.52 -10.30
C SER A 348 13.63 11.89 -11.64
N THR A 349 14.43 12.62 -12.42
CA THR A 349 15.13 12.03 -13.57
C THR A 349 16.44 11.43 -13.12
N ASN A 350 16.79 10.26 -13.63
CA ASN A 350 18.15 9.78 -13.48
C ASN A 350 19.14 10.79 -14.10
N SER A 351 20.31 10.95 -13.50
CA SER A 351 21.34 11.88 -13.99
C SER A 351 22.07 11.38 -15.24
N VAL A 352 21.82 10.13 -15.65
CA VAL A 352 22.39 9.54 -16.87
C VAL A 352 21.32 8.99 -17.80
N SER A 353 21.62 9.02 -19.08
CA SER A 353 20.70 8.60 -20.12
C SER A 353 20.43 7.10 -20.08
N ILE A 354 19.37 6.67 -20.78
CA ILE A 354 18.99 5.27 -20.91
C ILE A 354 20.16 4.38 -21.37
N TRP A 355 21.05 4.91 -22.22
CA TRP A 355 22.22 4.19 -22.73
C TRP A 355 23.27 3.95 -21.65
N SER A 356 23.49 4.93 -20.78
CA SER A 356 24.45 4.85 -19.68
C SER A 356 23.90 4.03 -18.52
N SER A 357 22.61 4.19 -18.18
CA SER A 357 21.93 3.40 -17.16
C SER A 357 21.77 1.91 -17.54
N SER A 358 22.02 1.56 -18.81
CA SER A 358 22.05 0.18 -19.30
C SER A 358 23.40 -0.52 -19.10
N ARG A 359 24.50 0.22 -18.91
CA ARG A 359 25.85 -0.36 -18.80
C ARG A 359 26.19 -0.79 -17.38
N CYS A 360 25.75 -0.01 -16.39
CA CYS A 360 25.93 -0.23 -14.94
C CYS A 360 27.31 -0.59 -14.42
N ILE A 361 28.34 -0.43 -15.24
CA ILE A 361 29.73 -0.59 -14.88
C ILE A 361 30.43 0.65 -15.43
N GLY A 362 31.00 1.46 -14.54
CA GLY A 362 31.83 2.59 -14.95
C GLY A 362 33.17 2.11 -15.52
N ASP A 363 33.93 3.01 -16.14
CA ASP A 363 35.24 2.68 -16.73
C ASP A 363 36.24 2.12 -15.71
N SER A 364 36.00 2.33 -14.41
CA SER A 364 36.76 1.77 -13.29
C SER A 364 36.45 0.31 -12.95
N GLY A 365 35.47 -0.32 -13.62
CA GLY A 365 35.00 -1.67 -13.32
C GLY A 365 34.08 -1.76 -12.09
N TYR A 366 33.79 -0.64 -11.42
CA TYR A 366 32.86 -0.57 -10.30
C TYR A 366 31.44 -0.26 -10.78
N PRO A 367 30.41 -0.70 -10.03
CA PRO A 367 29.04 -0.38 -10.38
C PRO A 367 28.80 1.11 -10.28
N ASP A 368 28.29 1.69 -11.36
CA ASP A 368 28.06 3.12 -11.45
C ASP A 368 27.04 3.58 -10.38
N SER A 369 27.21 4.79 -9.86
CA SER A 369 26.31 5.38 -8.87
C SER A 369 24.90 5.61 -9.42
N TYR A 370 24.69 5.44 -10.72
CA TYR A 370 23.41 5.70 -11.38
C TYR A 370 22.54 4.45 -11.58
N CYS A 371 23.00 3.29 -11.11
CA CYS A 371 22.28 2.01 -11.14
C CYS A 371 21.72 1.70 -9.75
N GLN A 372 20.74 2.50 -9.35
CA GLN A 372 20.25 2.59 -7.97
C GLN A 372 18.72 2.42 -7.84
N ALA A 373 18.04 1.98 -8.89
CA ALA A 373 16.60 1.73 -8.82
C ALA A 373 16.25 0.24 -8.93
N ILE A 374 15.18 -0.11 -8.23
CA ILE A 374 14.66 -1.46 -8.08
C ILE A 374 13.69 -1.75 -9.24
N ALA A 375 13.75 -2.96 -9.77
CA ALA A 375 12.73 -3.43 -10.71
C ALA A 375 11.43 -3.72 -9.96
N LEU A 376 10.44 -2.86 -10.19
CA LEU A 376 9.05 -3.08 -9.86
C LEU A 376 8.31 -3.23 -11.19
N CYS A 377 7.48 -4.25 -11.31
CA CYS A 377 6.72 -4.54 -12.51
C CYS A 377 5.23 -4.42 -12.21
N VAL A 378 4.43 -4.02 -13.20
CA VAL A 378 2.97 -3.91 -13.09
C VAL A 378 2.30 -4.68 -14.22
N THR A 379 1.10 -5.21 -13.95
CA THR A 379 0.27 -5.84 -14.99
C THR A 379 0.15 -4.92 -16.22
N PRO A 380 0.19 -5.48 -17.45
CA PRO A 380 0.19 -4.72 -18.70
C PRO A 380 -0.91 -3.65 -18.80
#